data_AF-A0A1L8DN06-F1
#
_entry.id   AF-A0A1L8DN06-F1
#
_cell.length_a   1.000
_cell.length_b   1.000
_cell.length_c   1.000
_cell.angle_alpha   90.00
_cell.angle_beta   90.00
_cell.angle_gamma   90.00
#
_symmetry.space_group_name_H-M   'P 1'
#
loop_
_entity.id
_entity.type
_entity.pdbx_description
1 polymer ?
#
loop_
_entity_poly.entity_id
_entity_poly.type
_entity_poly.pdbx_seq_one_letter_code
_entity_poly.pdbx_strand_id
1 'polypeptide(L)'
;VFFNATSGRLKLRFLENTPSQLVQYSRPDTEGAKLSCFKILQVTEPELLKTILHESIGTKGVVKKIRTLFWYNQTRIHLDKVEDLGNFFELEVCLRPDQTVDEGTKIANELVDIFKIDQKDLIAGAYLDLLLKD
;
A
#
# COMPACT_ATOMS: atom_id res chain seq x y z
N VAL A 1 1.94 9.92 4.98
CA VAL A 1 0.99 10.41 6.02
C VAL A 1 -0.40 9.87 5.71
N PHE A 2 -1.08 9.31 6.70
CA PHE A 2 -2.45 8.84 6.59
C PHE A 2 -3.38 9.80 7.35
N PHE A 3 -4.59 10.00 6.82
CA PHE A 3 -5.60 10.89 7.38
C PHE A 3 -6.86 10.10 7.73
N ASN A 4 -7.70 10.63 8.62
CA ASN A 4 -8.98 9.98 8.89
C ASN A 4 -9.88 10.14 7.66
N ALA A 5 -10.54 9.06 7.25
CA ALA A 5 -11.45 9.06 6.12
C ALA A 5 -12.77 8.43 6.54
N THR A 6 -13.89 8.95 6.04
CA THR A 6 -15.21 8.37 6.27
C THR A 6 -15.42 7.06 5.50
N SER A 7 -14.64 6.83 4.44
CA SER A 7 -14.69 5.64 3.60
C SER A 7 -13.30 5.31 3.05
N GLY A 8 -12.96 4.02 3.09
CA GLY A 8 -11.67 3.50 2.64
C GLY A 8 -10.51 4.10 3.42
N ARG A 9 -9.40 4.32 2.72
CA ARG A 9 -8.15 4.84 3.28
C ARG A 9 -7.65 5.99 2.43
N LEU A 10 -7.17 7.05 3.08
CA LEU A 10 -6.58 8.22 2.44
C LEU A 10 -5.15 8.43 2.93
N LYS A 11 -4.21 8.56 2.00
CA LYS A 11 -2.82 8.86 2.33
C LYS A 11 -2.21 9.88 1.37
N LEU A 12 -1.40 10.78 1.91
CA LEU A 12 -0.45 11.57 1.15
C LEU A 12 0.92 10.91 1.25
N ARG A 13 1.46 10.50 0.11
CA ARG A 13 2.78 9.87 -0.01
C ARG A 13 3.77 10.92 -0.53
N PHE A 14 4.76 11.18 0.31
CA PHE A 14 5.96 11.94 -0.08
C PHE A 14 6.91 10.99 -0.80
N LEU A 15 7.43 11.42 -1.94
CA LEU A 15 8.36 10.66 -2.77
C LEU A 15 9.59 11.53 -3.06
N GLU A 16 10.75 10.90 -3.12
CA GLU A 16 11.99 11.56 -3.53
C GLU A 16 12.08 11.59 -5.06
N ASN A 17 12.54 12.71 -5.62
CA ASN A 17 12.80 12.88 -7.06
C ASN A 17 11.58 12.71 -8.00
N THR A 18 10.36 12.67 -7.46
CA THR A 18 9.12 12.60 -8.25
C THR A 18 7.98 13.29 -7.49
N PRO A 19 6.92 13.79 -8.15
CA PRO A 19 5.81 14.44 -7.47
C PRO A 19 5.19 13.55 -6.38
N SER A 20 4.87 14.16 -5.25
CA SER A 20 4.12 13.50 -4.18
C SER A 20 2.74 13.10 -4.66
N GLN A 21 2.11 12.14 -3.98
CA GLN A 21 0.86 11.53 -4.43
C GLN A 21 -0.19 11.52 -3.33
N LEU A 22 -1.37 12.04 -3.61
CA LEU A 22 -2.57 11.76 -2.83
C LEU A 22 -3.20 10.46 -3.34
N VAL A 23 -3.40 9.50 -2.45
CA VAL A 23 -3.91 8.18 -2.79
C VAL A 23 -5.13 7.87 -1.93
N GLN A 24 -6.27 7.69 -2.59
CA GLN A 24 -7.47 7.12 -1.98
C GLN A 24 -7.58 5.67 -2.45
N TYR A 25 -7.85 4.75 -1.53
CA TYR A 25 -8.02 3.35 -1.88
C TYR A 25 -8.92 2.61 -0.90
N SER A 26 -9.49 1.51 -1.35
CA SER A 26 -10.24 0.58 -0.52
C SER A 26 -9.73 -0.85 -0.77
N ARG A 27 -9.53 -1.58 0.32
CA ARG A 27 -9.21 -3.02 0.31
C ARG A 27 -9.79 -3.66 1.58
N PRO A 28 -10.29 -4.91 1.49
CA PRO A 28 -10.70 -5.65 2.68
C PRO A 28 -9.49 -5.98 3.56
N ASP A 29 -9.71 -6.08 4.87
CA ASP A 29 -8.67 -6.43 5.85
C ASP A 29 -8.59 -7.94 6.07
N THR A 30 -8.42 -8.67 4.97
CA THR A 30 -8.25 -10.12 4.96
C THR A 30 -6.79 -10.51 4.73
N GLU A 31 -6.40 -11.69 5.18
CA GLU A 31 -5.14 -12.33 4.80
C GLU A 31 -5.18 -12.81 3.34
N GLY A 32 -4.01 -13.04 2.75
CA GLY A 32 -3.89 -13.48 1.36
C GLY A 32 -4.14 -12.38 0.31
N ALA A 33 -4.31 -12.82 -0.95
CA ALA A 33 -4.55 -11.96 -2.10
C ALA A 33 -5.89 -11.22 -1.96
N LYS A 34 -5.87 -9.90 -2.20
CA LYS A 34 -7.02 -9.04 -2.00
C LYS A 34 -7.06 -7.93 -3.05
N LEU A 35 -8.26 -7.69 -3.57
CA LEU A 35 -8.47 -6.60 -4.50
C LEU A 35 -8.28 -5.25 -3.78
N SER A 36 -7.47 -4.40 -4.39
CA SER A 36 -7.28 -3.02 -3.95
C SER A 36 -7.63 -2.08 -5.10
N CYS A 37 -8.75 -1.38 -4.98
CA CYS A 37 -9.14 -0.34 -5.92
C CYS A 37 -8.59 1.00 -5.41
N PHE A 38 -7.88 1.74 -6.26
CA PHE A 38 -7.22 2.98 -5.84
C PHE A 38 -7.30 4.07 -6.90
N LYS A 39 -7.24 5.32 -6.45
CA LYS A 39 -7.11 6.54 -7.24
C LYS A 39 -5.86 7.27 -6.78
N ILE A 40 -5.07 7.77 -7.73
CA ILE A 40 -3.83 8.50 -7.45
C ILE A 40 -3.92 9.87 -8.13
N LEU A 41 -3.64 10.91 -7.37
CA LEU A 41 -3.45 12.27 -7.87
C LEU A 41 -2.02 12.71 -7.56
N GLN A 42 -1.31 13.24 -8.56
CA GLN A 42 -0.02 13.90 -8.34
C GLN A 42 -0.26 15.27 -7.69
N VAL A 43 0.60 15.60 -6.72
CA VAL A 43 0.48 16.80 -5.88
C VAL A 43 1.75 17.62 -6.01
N THR A 44 1.59 18.87 -6.44
CA THR A 44 2.68 19.84 -6.60
C THR A 44 3.04 20.54 -5.30
N GLU A 45 2.06 20.73 -4.40
CA GLU A 45 2.24 21.40 -3.10
C GLU A 45 1.88 20.47 -1.93
N PRO A 46 2.69 19.42 -1.67
CA PRO A 46 2.32 18.38 -0.73
C PRO A 46 2.31 18.83 0.73
N GLU A 47 3.19 19.75 1.14
CA GLU A 47 3.15 20.27 2.51
C GLU A 47 1.91 21.13 2.77
N LEU A 48 1.50 21.97 1.82
CA LEU A 48 0.24 22.72 1.93
C LEU A 48 -0.97 21.78 2.01
N LEU A 49 -1.03 20.79 1.11
CA LEU A 49 -2.11 19.81 1.12
C LEU A 49 -2.14 19.00 2.44
N LYS A 50 -0.96 18.65 2.99
CA LYS A 50 -0.86 17.98 4.28
C LYS A 50 -1.46 18.82 5.40
N THR A 51 -1.16 20.12 5.45
CA THR A 51 -1.74 21.05 6.43
C THR A 51 -3.26 21.13 6.28
N ILE A 52 -3.75 21.35 5.06
CA ILE A 52 -5.19 21.43 4.77
C ILE A 52 -5.90 20.14 5.24
N LEU A 53 -5.38 18.97 4.91
CA LEU A 53 -5.98 17.70 5.30
C LEU A 53 -5.87 17.44 6.81
N HIS A 54 -4.75 17.81 7.44
CA HIS A 54 -4.61 17.70 8.89
C HIS A 54 -5.66 18.53 9.62
N GLU A 55 -5.84 19.79 9.23
CA GLU A 55 -6.82 20.70 9.84
C GLU A 55 -8.28 20.28 9.54
N SER A 56 -8.53 19.71 8.36
CA SER A 56 -9.88 19.34 7.92
C SER A 56 -10.38 18.02 8.53
N ILE A 57 -9.53 17.00 8.55
CA ILE A 57 -9.93 15.61 8.87
C ILE A 57 -8.99 14.93 9.87
N GLY A 58 -7.95 15.60 10.33
CA GLY A 58 -6.98 15.04 11.26
C GLY A 58 -6.03 14.02 10.61
N THR A 59 -4.85 13.90 11.19
CA THR A 59 -3.87 12.87 10.82
C THR A 59 -4.12 11.60 11.62
N LYS A 60 -4.22 10.46 10.91
CA LYS A 60 -4.34 9.13 11.52
C LYS A 60 -2.97 8.59 11.94
N GLY A 61 -1.93 8.92 11.18
CA GLY A 61 -0.55 8.60 11.54
C GLY A 61 0.41 8.63 10.36
N VAL A 62 1.66 8.25 10.60
CA VAL A 62 2.75 8.34 9.62
C VAL A 62 3.45 6.99 9.51
N VAL A 63 3.70 6.56 8.28
CA VAL A 63 4.55 5.41 7.97
C VAL A 63 5.75 5.95 7.20
N LYS A 64 6.95 5.73 7.72
CA LYS A 64 8.22 6.02 7.05
C LYS A 64 8.88 4.71 6.66
N LYS A 65 9.40 4.64 5.45
CA LYS A 65 10.05 3.43 4.93
C LYS A 65 10.94 3.72 3.73
N ILE A 66 11.89 2.82 3.51
CA ILE A 66 12.65 2.71 2.27
C ILE A 66 12.08 1.54 1.48
N ARG A 67 11.74 1.77 0.21
CA ARG A 67 11.18 0.74 -0.68
C ARG A 67 12.14 0.47 -1.84
N THR A 68 12.56 -0.77 -1.99
CA THR A 68 13.11 -1.26 -3.24
C THR A 68 12.00 -1.91 -4.05
N LEU A 69 11.74 -1.39 -5.25
CA LEU A 69 10.68 -1.85 -6.14
C LEU A 69 11.28 -2.65 -7.29
N PHE A 70 10.80 -3.87 -7.48
CA PHE A 70 11.03 -4.68 -8.67
C PHE A 70 9.73 -4.86 -9.46
N TRP A 71 9.89 -5.07 -10.76
CA TRP A 71 8.81 -5.49 -11.64
C TRP A 71 9.10 -6.89 -12.15
N TYR A 72 8.13 -7.78 -12.02
CA TYR A 72 8.15 -9.09 -12.63
C TYR A 72 6.83 -9.28 -13.39
N ASN A 73 6.90 -9.23 -14.71
CA ASN A 73 5.73 -9.13 -15.58
C ASN A 73 4.81 -7.99 -15.15
N GLN A 74 3.56 -8.30 -14.79
CA GLN A 74 2.55 -7.35 -14.31
C GLN A 74 2.54 -7.17 -12.79
N THR A 75 3.44 -7.83 -12.07
CA THR A 75 3.49 -7.82 -10.61
C THR A 75 4.57 -6.89 -10.11
N ARG A 76 4.20 -6.03 -9.18
CA ARG A 76 5.13 -5.19 -8.43
C ARG A 76 5.55 -5.94 -7.18
N ILE A 77 6.85 -6.07 -6.99
CA ILE A 77 7.45 -6.72 -5.82
C ILE A 77 8.13 -5.64 -4.99
N HIS A 78 7.71 -5.47 -3.74
CA HIS A 78 8.26 -4.44 -2.87
C HIS A 78 9.05 -5.10 -1.74
N LEU A 79 10.29 -4.66 -1.58
CA LEU A 79 11.08 -4.89 -0.38
C LEU A 79 11.05 -3.60 0.44
N ASP A 80 10.33 -3.63 1.55
CA ASP A 80 10.10 -2.47 2.39
C ASP A 80 10.88 -2.60 3.70
N LYS A 81 11.75 -1.64 3.99
CA LYS A 81 12.29 -1.44 5.34
C LYS A 81 11.48 -0.32 6.00
N VAL A 82 10.59 -0.70 6.91
CA VAL A 82 9.66 0.19 7.60
C VAL A 82 10.24 0.57 8.96
N GLU A 83 10.28 1.87 9.25
CA GLU A 83 10.69 2.41 10.55
C GLU A 83 9.80 1.79 11.64
N ASP A 84 10.43 1.32 12.72
CA ASP A 84 9.79 0.68 13.88
C ASP A 84 9.05 -0.64 13.65
N LEU A 85 9.02 -1.18 12.41
CA LEU A 85 8.41 -2.48 12.11
C LEU A 85 9.35 -3.50 11.46
N GLY A 86 10.49 -3.08 10.91
CA GLY A 86 11.46 -3.99 10.29
C GLY A 86 11.26 -4.17 8.79
N ASN A 87 11.48 -5.39 8.28
CA ASN A 87 11.49 -5.67 6.84
C ASN A 87 10.23 -6.40 6.39
N PHE A 88 9.69 -6.03 5.24
CA PHE A 88 8.48 -6.61 4.66
C PHE A 88 8.66 -6.89 3.17
N PHE A 89 7.93 -7.91 2.73
CA PHE A 89 7.84 -8.33 1.33
C PHE A 89 6.39 -8.21 0.88
N GLU A 90 6.11 -7.42 -0.17
CA GLU A 90 4.76 -7.21 -0.69
C GLU A 90 4.69 -7.55 -2.19
N LEU A 91 3.63 -8.26 -2.59
CA LEU A 91 3.31 -8.57 -3.98
C LEU A 91 2.02 -7.84 -4.37
N GLU A 92 2.08 -6.99 -5.39
CA GLU A 92 0.90 -6.32 -5.97
C GLU A 92 0.76 -6.69 -7.44
N VAL A 93 -0.19 -7.58 -7.75
CA VAL A 93 -0.54 -7.91 -9.14
C VAL A 93 -1.41 -6.80 -9.73
N CYS A 94 -0.92 -6.10 -10.75
CA CYS A 94 -1.73 -5.14 -11.48
C CYS A 94 -2.62 -5.89 -12.47
N LEU A 95 -3.94 -5.87 -12.23
CA LEU A 95 -4.91 -6.43 -13.17
C LEU A 95 -4.92 -5.60 -14.46
N ARG A 96 -4.90 -6.30 -15.60
CA ARG A 96 -5.23 -5.70 -16.89
C ARG A 96 -6.75 -5.54 -17.02
N PRO A 97 -7.25 -4.65 -17.91
CA PRO A 97 -8.68 -4.40 -18.07
C PRO A 97 -9.52 -5.64 -18.40
N ASP A 98 -8.91 -6.64 -19.05
CA ASP A 98 -9.51 -7.91 -19.46
C ASP A 98 -9.44 -9.01 -18.39
N GLN A 99 -8.73 -8.79 -17.28
CA GLN A 99 -8.51 -9.80 -16.25
C GLN A 99 -9.50 -9.70 -15.10
N THR A 100 -9.91 -10.88 -14.65
CA THR A 100 -10.70 -11.09 -13.44
C THR A 100 -9.82 -11.05 -12.19
N VAL A 101 -10.46 -10.88 -11.02
CA VAL A 101 -9.79 -10.96 -9.72
C VAL A 101 -9.18 -12.35 -9.49
N ASP A 102 -9.86 -13.41 -9.94
CA ASP A 102 -9.40 -14.79 -9.79
C ASP A 102 -8.11 -15.06 -10.58
N GLU A 103 -7.99 -14.51 -11.79
CA GLU A 103 -6.75 -14.60 -12.57
C GLU A 103 -5.60 -13.87 -11.88
N GLY A 104 -5.84 -12.67 -11.34
CA GLY A 104 -4.83 -11.97 -10.54
C GLY A 104 -4.44 -12.72 -9.27
N THR A 105 -5.41 -13.38 -8.63
CA THR A 105 -5.19 -14.19 -7.43
C THR A 105 -4.33 -15.42 -7.72
N LYS A 106 -4.55 -16.08 -8.87
CA LYS A 106 -3.69 -17.19 -9.32
C LYS A 106 -2.24 -16.73 -9.50
N ILE A 107 -2.02 -15.60 -10.17
CA ILE A 107 -0.67 -15.02 -10.35
C ILE A 107 -0.02 -14.71 -9.00
N ALA A 108 -0.77 -14.15 -8.05
CA ALA A 108 -0.26 -13.86 -6.71
C ALA A 108 0.17 -15.14 -5.98
N ASN A 109 -0.66 -16.18 -6.04
CA ASN A 109 -0.39 -17.47 -5.39
C ASN A 109 0.81 -18.19 -6.01
N GLU A 110 0.94 -18.17 -7.34
CA GLU A 110 2.12 -18.70 -8.03
C GLU A 110 3.41 -18.03 -7.54
N LEU A 111 3.39 -16.71 -7.33
CA LEU A 111 4.55 -15.99 -6.80
C LEU A 111 4.82 -16.29 -5.33
N VAL A 112 3.78 -16.46 -4.51
CA VAL A 112 3.91 -16.94 -3.12
C VAL A 112 4.65 -18.28 -3.08
N ASP A 113 4.29 -19.21 -3.97
CA ASP A 113 4.95 -20.52 -4.06
C ASP A 113 6.40 -20.41 -4.56
N ILE A 114 6.66 -19.58 -5.57
CA ILE A 114 8.02 -19.34 -6.11
C ILE A 114 8.94 -18.76 -5.04
N PHE A 115 8.46 -17.79 -4.27
CA PHE A 115 9.21 -17.16 -3.19
C PHE A 115 9.19 -17.95 -1.88
N LYS A 116 8.44 -19.07 -1.83
CA LYS A 116 8.31 -19.95 -0.66
C LYS A 116 7.86 -19.19 0.59
N ILE A 117 6.85 -18.35 0.44
CA ILE A 117 6.29 -17.57 1.55
C ILE A 117 5.34 -18.46 2.33
N ASP A 118 5.63 -18.70 3.61
CA ASP A 118 4.75 -19.49 4.46
C ASP A 118 3.45 -18.71 4.75
N GLN A 119 2.32 -19.43 4.83
CA GLN A 119 1.01 -18.83 5.17
C GLN A 119 1.04 -18.06 6.51
N LYS A 120 1.83 -18.51 7.48
CA LYS A 120 1.99 -17.86 8.79
C LYS A 120 2.68 -16.49 8.71
N ASP A 121 3.41 -16.23 7.63
CA ASP A 121 4.12 -14.97 7.39
C ASP A 121 3.23 -13.96 6.65
N LEU A 122 2.01 -14.35 6.27
CA LEU A 122 1.04 -13.45 5.65
C LEU A 122 0.46 -12.51 6.71
N ILE A 123 0.44 -11.22 6.38
CA ILE A 123 -0.01 -10.18 7.31
C ILE A 123 -1.28 -9.51 6.78
N ALA A 124 -2.28 -9.40 7.65
CA ALA A 124 -3.49 -8.62 7.41
C ALA A 124 -3.29 -7.12 7.73
N GLY A 125 -4.04 -6.26 7.05
CA GLY A 125 -4.02 -4.80 7.30
C GLY A 125 -2.85 -4.07 6.62
N ALA A 126 -2.68 -2.77 6.92
CA ALA A 126 -1.59 -1.93 6.44
C ALA A 126 -0.52 -1.71 7.52
N TYR A 127 0.68 -1.28 7.15
CA TYR A 127 1.74 -0.95 8.12
C TYR A 127 1.30 0.05 9.20
N LEU A 128 0.43 1.00 8.84
CA LEU A 128 -0.13 1.92 9.83
C LEU A 128 -0.96 1.18 10.89
N ASP A 129 -1.74 0.17 10.48
CA ASP A 129 -2.55 -0.60 11.40
C ASP A 129 -1.68 -1.45 12.34
N LEU A 130 -0.46 -1.82 11.92
CA LEU A 130 0.53 -2.48 12.78
C LEU A 130 1.21 -1.49 13.74
N LEU A 131 1.54 -0.28 13.28
CA LEU A 131 2.12 0.77 14.13
C LEU A 131 1.14 1.32 15.18
N LEU A 132 -0.16 1.25 14.92
CA LEU A 132 -1.20 1.72 15.84
C LEU A 132 -1.73 0.62 16.77
N LYS A 133 -1.27 -0.62 16.60
CA LYS A 133 -1.56 -1.72 17.53
C LYS A 133 -0.50 -1.67 18.61
N ASP A 134 -0.89 -1.22 19.80
CA ASP A 134 -0.21 -1.58 21.05
C ASP A 134 -0.35 -3.09 21.31
#